data_AF-A0A2S8RAQ9-F1
#
_entry.id   AF-A0A2S8RAQ9-F1
#
_cell.length_a   1.000
_cell.length_b   1.000
_cell.length_c   1.000
_cell.angle_alpha   90.00
_cell.angle_beta   90.00
_cell.angle_gamma   90.00
#
_symmetry.space_group_name_H-M   'P 1'
#
loop_
_entity.id
_entity.type
_entity.pdbx_description
1 polymer ?
#
loop_
_entity_poly.entity_id
_entity_poly.type
_entity_poly.pdbx_seq_one_letter_code
_entity_poly.pdbx_strand_id
1 'polypeptide(L)'
;MKTRKKIVAMLLTLLVVCVLGSIFLTTLTTQSEDDSYRKIFNEKIEKWKEACRNNSKISLYSYSGPYIKTKEFGEIVELGIEYLPYMEEYIEDNNDIYASALVVAVHLNAKTYIDDESYSSKREWIEEWKKFKNQLPDRVEKIIKEMNETNDPEKLNELKKDMAENGVLVLPFILEDIKDGNENLADVVRIIFSSESRFCEGLKEVGKLHGDNYYEENIQNILSVDTSIPTDNDKDKWKKWINDFEKKNEKIKSLLKQ
;
A
#
# COMPACT_ATOMS: atom_id res chain seq x y z
N MET A 1 46.44 5.60 36.52
CA MET A 1 46.04 5.97 35.15
C MET A 1 45.87 4.77 34.20
N LYS A 2 46.74 3.74 34.22
CA LYS A 2 46.62 2.54 33.36
C LYS A 2 45.31 1.76 33.54
N THR A 3 44.82 1.60 34.77
CA THR A 3 43.59 0.84 35.05
C THR A 3 42.33 1.49 34.47
N ARG A 4 42.23 2.82 34.55
CA ARG A 4 41.10 3.57 33.95
C ARG A 4 41.05 3.42 32.43
N LYS A 5 42.20 3.47 31.74
CA LYS A 5 42.28 3.26 30.28
C LYS A 5 41.83 1.85 29.87
N LYS A 6 42.17 0.82 30.65
CA LYS A 6 41.73 -0.56 30.40
C LYS A 6 40.21 -0.74 30.57
N ILE A 7 39.64 -0.15 31.62
CA ILE A 7 38.18 -0.21 31.87
C ILE A 7 37.43 0.50 30.74
N VAL A 8 37.88 1.69 30.32
CA VAL A 8 37.24 2.43 29.21
C VAL A 8 37.31 1.64 27.90
N ALA A 9 38.46 1.04 27.57
CA ALA A 9 38.58 0.21 26.38
C ALA A 9 37.64 -1.01 26.41
N MET A 10 37.54 -1.69 27.55
CA MET A 10 36.66 -2.85 27.72
C MET A 10 35.17 -2.48 27.58
N LEU A 11 34.75 -1.34 28.13
CA LEU A 11 33.39 -0.83 27.98
C LEU A 11 33.08 -0.45 26.52
N LEU A 12 34.03 0.15 25.80
CA LEU A 12 33.88 0.45 24.38
C LEU A 12 33.75 -0.83 23.55
N THR A 13 34.56 -1.86 23.81
CA THR A 13 34.45 -3.14 23.10
C THR A 13 33.09 -3.81 23.36
N LEU A 14 32.63 -3.81 24.61
CA LEU A 14 31.32 -4.36 24.96
C LEU A 14 30.19 -3.60 24.24
N LEU A 15 30.26 -2.27 24.18
CA LEU A 15 29.27 -1.45 23.49
C LEU A 15 29.23 -1.75 21.99
N VAL A 16 30.39 -1.90 21.34
CA VAL A 16 30.47 -2.30 19.92
C VAL A 16 29.87 -3.68 19.69
N VAL A 17 30.15 -4.66 20.55
CA VAL A 17 29.57 -6.01 20.46
C VAL A 17 28.05 -5.98 20.64
N CYS A 18 27.54 -5.19 21.59
CA CYS A 18 26.10 -5.03 21.79
C CYS A 18 25.43 -4.39 20.58
N VAL A 19 26.02 -3.33 20.00
CA VAL A 19 25.49 -2.66 18.80
C VAL A 19 25.48 -3.62 17.61
N LEU A 20 26.59 -4.30 17.32
CA LEU A 20 26.65 -5.28 16.23
C LEU A 20 25.70 -6.47 16.44
N GLY A 21 25.58 -6.95 17.68
CA GLY A 21 24.64 -8.01 18.05
C GLY A 21 23.19 -7.59 17.84
N SER A 22 22.82 -6.36 18.21
CA SER A 22 21.47 -5.83 17.96
C SER A 22 21.16 -5.71 16.47
N ILE A 23 22.11 -5.22 15.66
CA ILE A 23 21.95 -5.13 14.20
C ILE A 23 21.73 -6.53 13.60
N PHE A 24 22.58 -7.50 13.96
CA PHE A 24 22.48 -8.87 13.45
C PHE A 24 21.16 -9.53 13.83
N LEU A 25 20.68 -9.35 15.07
CA LEU A 25 19.41 -9.89 15.52
C LEU A 25 18.24 -9.27 14.75
N THR A 26 18.25 -7.94 14.53
CA THR A 26 17.21 -7.26 13.74
C THR A 26 17.20 -7.72 12.28
N THR A 27 18.36 -7.96 11.67
CA THR A 27 18.42 -8.46 10.29
C THR A 27 17.82 -9.86 10.16
N LEU A 28 18.12 -10.76 11.10
CA LEU A 28 17.56 -12.12 11.10
C LEU A 28 16.03 -12.13 11.28
N THR A 29 15.50 -11.31 12.18
CA THR A 29 14.04 -11.23 12.39
C THR A 29 13.33 -10.70 11.15
N THR A 30 13.84 -9.63 10.55
CA THR A 30 13.26 -9.03 9.33
C THR A 30 13.29 -9.99 8.14
N GLN A 31 14.37 -10.77 7.97
CA GLN A 31 14.46 -11.76 6.89
C GLN A 31 13.44 -12.90 7.09
N SER A 32 13.25 -13.39 8.32
CA SER A 32 12.29 -14.45 8.60
C SER A 32 10.82 -14.04 8.38
N GLU A 33 10.48 -12.78 8.68
CA GLU A 33 9.15 -12.24 8.40
C GLU A 33 8.95 -12.02 6.90
N ASP A 34 9.94 -11.47 6.20
CA ASP A 34 9.89 -11.27 4.75
C ASP A 34 9.62 -12.58 3.99
N ASP A 35 10.34 -13.65 4.35
CA ASP A 35 10.14 -14.98 3.79
C ASP A 35 8.72 -15.51 4.03
N SER A 36 8.11 -15.17 5.17
CA SER A 36 6.72 -15.57 5.49
C SER A 36 5.70 -14.85 4.61
N TYR A 37 5.79 -13.53 4.47
CA TYR A 37 4.89 -12.76 3.61
C TYR A 37 5.02 -13.18 2.14
N ARG A 38 6.24 -13.27 1.63
CA ARG A 38 6.49 -13.75 0.26
C ARG A 38 5.92 -15.13 0.01
N LYS A 39 6.08 -16.04 0.98
CA LYS A 39 5.52 -17.40 0.90
C LYS A 39 4.00 -17.38 0.83
N ILE A 40 3.32 -16.63 1.71
CA ILE A 40 1.85 -16.52 1.70
C ILE A 40 1.37 -15.96 0.36
N PHE A 41 2.02 -14.90 -0.14
CA PHE A 41 1.70 -14.32 -1.44
C PHE A 41 1.84 -15.34 -2.57
N ASN A 42 2.99 -16.01 -2.66
CA ASN A 42 3.25 -17.02 -3.70
C ASN A 42 2.25 -18.17 -3.65
N GLU A 43 1.87 -18.63 -2.45
CA GLU A 43 0.84 -19.66 -2.28
C GLU A 43 -0.52 -19.21 -2.83
N LYS A 44 -0.91 -17.95 -2.62
CA LYS A 44 -2.15 -17.38 -3.17
C LYS A 44 -2.08 -17.24 -4.69
N ILE A 45 -0.96 -16.78 -5.24
CA ILE A 45 -0.73 -16.69 -6.68
C ILE A 45 -0.84 -18.06 -7.35
N GLU A 46 -0.19 -19.09 -6.81
CA GLU A 46 -0.23 -20.42 -7.42
C GLU A 46 -1.63 -21.06 -7.34
N LYS A 47 -2.35 -20.88 -6.22
CA LYS A 47 -3.76 -21.31 -6.12
C LYS A 47 -4.64 -20.62 -7.16
N TRP A 48 -4.46 -19.31 -7.34
CA TRP A 48 -5.21 -18.55 -8.34
C TRP A 48 -4.90 -18.99 -9.77
N LYS A 49 -3.62 -19.21 -10.09
CA LYS A 49 -3.20 -19.76 -11.40
C LYS A 49 -3.81 -21.14 -11.66
N GLU A 50 -3.81 -22.01 -10.65
CA GLU A 50 -4.42 -23.34 -10.76
C GLU A 50 -5.93 -23.26 -11.00
N ALA A 51 -6.64 -22.41 -10.25
CA ALA A 51 -8.07 -22.18 -10.44
C ALA A 51 -8.39 -21.65 -11.85
N CYS A 52 -7.59 -20.72 -12.36
CA CYS A 52 -7.74 -20.19 -13.72
C CYS A 52 -7.51 -21.28 -14.80
N ARG A 53 -6.46 -22.11 -14.63
CA ARG A 53 -6.14 -23.20 -15.57
C ARG A 53 -7.22 -24.28 -15.58
N ASN A 54 -7.79 -24.59 -14.42
CA ASN A 54 -8.83 -25.62 -14.28
C ASN A 54 -10.22 -25.13 -14.74
N ASN A 55 -10.38 -23.82 -14.96
CA ASN A 55 -11.60 -23.24 -15.49
C ASN A 55 -11.49 -23.01 -17.01
N SER A 56 -12.08 -23.94 -17.78
CA SER A 56 -12.05 -23.92 -19.24
C SER A 56 -12.63 -22.65 -19.88
N LYS A 57 -13.50 -21.92 -19.17
CA LYS A 57 -14.00 -20.63 -19.64
C LYS A 57 -12.92 -19.56 -19.54
N ILE A 58 -12.14 -19.55 -18.44
CA ILE A 58 -11.11 -18.54 -18.18
C ILE A 58 -9.86 -18.79 -19.01
N SER A 59 -9.41 -20.05 -19.10
CA SER A 59 -8.14 -20.44 -19.72
C SER A 59 -8.04 -20.13 -21.23
N LEU A 60 -9.16 -19.83 -21.89
CA LEU A 60 -9.22 -19.51 -23.31
C LEU A 60 -9.11 -18.00 -23.61
N TYR A 61 -9.15 -17.15 -22.58
CA TYR A 61 -9.07 -15.70 -22.76
C TYR A 61 -7.62 -15.19 -22.79
N SER A 62 -7.36 -14.27 -23.71
CA SER A 62 -6.07 -13.59 -23.92
C SER A 62 -5.95 -12.25 -23.19
N TYR A 63 -6.95 -11.84 -22.41
CA TYR A 63 -6.97 -10.59 -21.65
C TYR A 63 -7.27 -10.84 -20.17
N SER A 64 -6.93 -9.89 -19.30
CA SER A 64 -6.91 -10.05 -17.83
C SER A 64 -8.30 -10.10 -17.16
N GLY A 65 -9.33 -9.55 -17.81
CA GLY A 65 -10.68 -9.39 -17.23
C GLY A 65 -11.31 -10.66 -16.62
N PRO A 66 -11.20 -11.85 -17.23
CA PRO A 66 -11.76 -13.09 -16.66
C PRO A 66 -10.95 -13.62 -15.48
N TYR A 67 -9.65 -13.34 -15.40
CA TYR A 67 -8.76 -13.80 -14.33
C TYR A 67 -9.06 -13.09 -13.01
N ILE A 68 -9.39 -11.80 -13.09
CA ILE A 68 -9.72 -10.95 -11.92
C ILE A 68 -11.14 -11.17 -11.39
N LYS A 69 -11.96 -11.97 -12.07
CA LYS A 69 -13.32 -12.38 -11.64
C LYS A 69 -13.34 -13.69 -10.86
N THR A 70 -12.18 -14.20 -10.44
CA THR A 70 -12.11 -15.45 -9.66
C THR A 70 -12.17 -15.15 -8.17
N LYS A 71 -12.67 -16.10 -7.39
CA LYS A 71 -12.64 -16.00 -5.92
C LYS A 71 -11.19 -15.88 -5.44
N GLU A 72 -10.30 -16.65 -6.05
CA GLU A 72 -8.87 -16.71 -5.70
C GLU A 72 -8.15 -15.39 -5.97
N PHE A 73 -8.58 -14.61 -6.99
CA PHE A 73 -8.11 -13.24 -7.15
C PHE A 73 -8.57 -12.33 -6.00
N GLY A 74 -9.83 -12.46 -5.58
CA GLY A 74 -10.33 -11.78 -4.39
C GLY A 74 -9.48 -12.07 -3.15
N GLU A 75 -9.07 -13.34 -2.96
CA GLU A 75 -8.18 -13.73 -1.86
C GLU A 75 -6.77 -13.10 -1.93
N ILE A 76 -6.30 -12.71 -3.13
CA ILE A 76 -5.05 -11.95 -3.29
C ILE A 76 -5.27 -10.50 -2.90
N VAL A 77 -6.40 -9.90 -3.29
CA VAL A 77 -6.75 -8.53 -2.90
C VAL A 77 -6.91 -8.44 -1.37
N GLU A 78 -7.59 -9.41 -0.75
CA GLU A 78 -7.79 -9.51 0.70
C GLU A 78 -6.48 -9.59 1.51
N LEU A 79 -5.34 -9.89 0.88
CA LEU A 79 -4.04 -9.81 1.54
C LEU A 79 -3.73 -8.38 2.03
N GLY A 80 -4.28 -7.35 1.37
CA GLY A 80 -4.16 -5.98 1.84
C GLY A 80 -2.85 -5.28 1.46
N ILE A 81 -2.65 -4.13 2.10
CA ILE A 81 -1.64 -3.13 1.74
C ILE A 81 -0.23 -3.66 2.01
N GLU A 82 -0.07 -4.47 3.05
CA GLU A 82 1.20 -5.03 3.48
C GLU A 82 1.83 -5.98 2.44
N TYR A 83 1.04 -6.44 1.47
CA TYR A 83 1.50 -7.29 0.36
C TYR A 83 1.80 -6.55 -0.94
N LEU A 84 1.55 -5.24 -1.02
CA LEU A 84 1.86 -4.42 -2.20
C LEU A 84 3.28 -4.63 -2.74
N PRO A 85 4.36 -4.68 -1.91
CA PRO A 85 5.70 -4.87 -2.45
C PRO A 85 5.88 -6.16 -3.24
N TYR A 86 5.25 -7.25 -2.79
CA TYR A 86 5.36 -8.54 -3.44
C TYR A 86 4.53 -8.59 -4.73
N MET A 87 3.39 -7.87 -4.76
CA MET A 87 2.60 -7.71 -5.97
C MET A 87 3.38 -6.93 -7.04
N GLU A 88 3.98 -5.80 -6.66
CA GLU A 88 4.80 -4.98 -7.57
C GLU A 88 5.99 -5.79 -8.12
N GLU A 89 6.75 -6.44 -7.24
CA GLU A 89 7.88 -7.28 -7.62
C GLU A 89 7.46 -8.41 -8.58
N TYR A 90 6.34 -9.09 -8.31
CA TYR A 90 5.83 -10.11 -9.21
C TYR A 90 5.49 -9.54 -10.59
N ILE A 91 4.87 -8.36 -10.66
CA ILE A 91 4.53 -7.70 -11.93
C ILE A 91 5.78 -7.33 -12.71
N GLU A 92 6.82 -6.86 -12.04
CA GLU A 92 8.11 -6.52 -12.65
C GLU A 92 8.83 -7.76 -13.18
N ASP A 93 8.86 -8.85 -12.40
CA ASP A 93 9.62 -10.06 -12.70
C ASP A 93 8.94 -10.99 -13.71
N ASN A 94 7.61 -10.91 -13.87
CA ASN A 94 6.84 -11.88 -14.67
C ASN A 94 6.14 -11.21 -15.85
N ASN A 95 6.27 -11.76 -17.06
CA ASN A 95 5.64 -11.26 -18.28
C ASN A 95 4.35 -12.01 -18.67
N ASP A 96 3.71 -12.69 -17.72
CA ASP A 96 2.51 -13.48 -17.98
C ASP A 96 1.21 -12.66 -17.80
N ILE A 97 0.08 -13.27 -18.16
CA ILE A 97 -1.25 -12.64 -18.03
C ILE A 97 -1.64 -12.39 -16.57
N TYR A 98 -1.09 -13.18 -15.63
CA TYR A 98 -1.37 -13.04 -14.20
C TYR A 98 -0.71 -11.77 -13.65
N ALA A 99 0.51 -11.45 -14.08
CA ALA A 99 1.17 -10.19 -13.78
C ALA A 99 0.34 -8.99 -14.30
N SER A 100 -0.15 -9.05 -15.53
CA SER A 100 -1.03 -7.98 -16.06
C SER A 100 -2.34 -7.85 -15.27
N ALA A 101 -2.91 -8.96 -14.80
CA ALA A 101 -4.11 -8.95 -13.97
C ALA A 101 -3.84 -8.43 -12.53
N LEU A 102 -2.65 -8.66 -11.99
CA LEU A 102 -2.25 -8.18 -10.65
C LEU A 102 -2.13 -6.66 -10.54
N VAL A 103 -2.00 -5.94 -11.65
CA VAL A 103 -2.08 -4.46 -11.68
C VAL A 103 -3.36 -3.98 -11.00
N VAL A 104 -4.48 -4.67 -11.22
CA VAL A 104 -5.76 -4.34 -10.59
C VAL A 104 -5.69 -4.54 -9.07
N ALA A 105 -5.03 -5.60 -8.59
CA ALA A 105 -4.85 -5.83 -7.16
C ALA A 105 -3.96 -4.76 -6.51
N VAL A 106 -2.92 -4.30 -7.22
CA VAL A 106 -2.09 -3.17 -6.77
C VAL A 106 -2.94 -1.91 -6.62
N HIS A 107 -3.74 -1.54 -7.61
CA HIS A 107 -4.62 -0.37 -7.51
C HIS A 107 -5.64 -0.51 -6.35
N LEU A 108 -6.24 -1.70 -6.18
CA LEU A 108 -7.16 -2.02 -5.07
C LEU A 108 -6.52 -1.83 -3.69
N ASN A 109 -5.36 -2.43 -3.48
CA ASN A 109 -4.69 -2.35 -2.18
C ASN A 109 -4.02 -1.00 -1.95
N ALA A 110 -3.52 -0.36 -2.99
CA ALA A 110 -2.98 0.98 -2.88
C ALA A 110 -4.06 2.05 -2.70
N LYS A 111 -5.34 1.72 -2.95
CA LYS A 111 -6.49 2.62 -2.93
C LYS A 111 -6.25 3.86 -3.79
N THR A 112 -5.58 3.65 -4.91
CA THR A 112 -5.22 4.68 -5.89
C THR A 112 -5.20 4.04 -7.27
N TYR A 113 -5.22 4.86 -8.30
CA TYR A 113 -5.33 4.41 -9.67
C TYR A 113 -4.50 5.30 -10.57
N ILE A 114 -3.69 4.68 -11.42
CA ILE A 114 -3.10 5.35 -12.57
C ILE A 114 -4.08 5.18 -13.72
N ASP A 115 -4.42 6.30 -14.35
CA ASP A 115 -5.38 6.37 -15.45
C ASP A 115 -5.08 5.31 -16.53
N ASP A 116 -6.03 4.44 -16.87
CA ASP A 116 -5.83 3.43 -17.92
C ASP A 116 -5.58 4.06 -19.29
N GLU A 117 -5.96 5.33 -19.50
CA GLU A 117 -5.57 6.06 -20.72
C GLU A 117 -4.07 6.38 -20.77
N SER A 118 -3.38 6.34 -19.63
CA SER A 118 -1.94 6.63 -19.53
C SER A 118 -1.04 5.44 -19.86
N TYR A 119 -1.58 4.23 -19.97
CA TYR A 119 -0.80 3.03 -20.32
C TYR A 119 -1.59 2.01 -21.15
N SER A 120 -0.95 1.43 -22.15
CA SER A 120 -1.52 0.41 -23.03
C SER A 120 -0.96 -1.00 -22.76
N SER A 121 0.05 -1.10 -21.89
CA SER A 121 0.72 -2.36 -21.58
C SER A 121 1.21 -2.40 -20.13
N LYS A 122 1.45 -3.62 -19.61
CA LYS A 122 2.08 -3.82 -18.30
C LYS A 122 3.40 -3.07 -18.15
N ARG A 123 4.20 -3.00 -19.22
CA ARG A 123 5.49 -2.29 -19.19
C ARG A 123 5.30 -0.79 -19.00
N GLU A 124 4.40 -0.20 -19.77
CA GLU A 124 4.05 1.22 -19.64
C GLU A 124 3.47 1.51 -18.25
N TRP A 125 2.64 0.61 -17.72
CA TRP A 125 2.14 0.71 -16.34
C TRP A 125 3.29 0.71 -15.32
N ILE A 126 4.30 -0.16 -15.43
CA ILE A 126 5.46 -0.17 -14.52
C ILE A 126 6.19 1.18 -14.57
N GLU A 127 6.38 1.74 -15.76
CA GLU A 127 7.07 3.03 -15.96
C GLU A 127 6.28 4.18 -15.34
N GLU A 128 4.96 4.26 -15.59
CA GLU A 128 4.08 5.28 -14.99
C GLU A 128 3.91 5.09 -13.48
N TRP A 129 3.84 3.86 -12.97
CA TRP A 129 3.78 3.55 -11.53
C TRP A 129 5.03 4.03 -10.80
N LYS A 130 6.22 3.76 -11.36
CA LYS A 130 7.48 4.27 -10.80
C LYS A 130 7.53 5.79 -10.82
N LYS A 131 7.14 6.41 -11.92
CA LYS A 131 7.07 7.88 -12.04
C LYS A 131 6.11 8.50 -11.02
N PHE A 132 4.92 7.93 -10.87
CA PHE A 132 3.92 8.33 -9.89
C PHE A 132 4.48 8.26 -8.46
N LYS A 133 5.08 7.12 -8.05
CA LYS A 133 5.72 6.97 -6.74
C LYS A 133 6.84 8.00 -6.50
N ASN A 134 7.68 8.24 -7.51
CA ASN A 134 8.81 9.17 -7.41
C ASN A 134 8.38 10.63 -7.25
N GLN A 135 7.23 11.02 -7.82
CA GLN A 135 6.69 12.38 -7.71
C GLN A 135 5.89 12.61 -6.42
N LEU A 136 5.53 11.54 -5.72
CA LEU A 136 4.65 11.60 -4.57
C LEU A 136 5.16 12.47 -3.42
N PRO A 137 6.45 12.43 -3.02
CA PRO A 137 6.96 13.28 -1.95
C PRO A 137 6.75 14.77 -2.23
N ASP A 138 7.16 15.23 -3.42
CA ASP A 138 7.05 16.63 -3.84
C ASP A 138 5.58 17.08 -3.93
N ARG A 139 4.69 16.20 -4.43
CA ARG A 139 3.25 16.48 -4.50
C ARG A 139 2.65 16.62 -3.11
N VAL A 140 2.95 15.70 -2.19
CA VAL A 140 2.44 15.75 -0.81
C VAL A 140 2.93 17.01 -0.09
N GLU A 141 4.22 17.34 -0.18
CA GLU A 141 4.78 18.55 0.42
C GLU A 141 4.08 19.82 -0.09
N LYS A 142 3.86 19.91 -1.41
CA LYS A 142 3.14 21.02 -2.03
C LYS A 142 1.71 21.14 -1.49
N ILE A 143 0.97 20.03 -1.43
CA ILE A 143 -0.42 20.04 -0.94
C ILE A 143 -0.46 20.48 0.53
N ILE A 144 0.40 19.93 1.40
CA ILE A 144 0.47 20.32 2.83
C ILE A 144 0.71 21.82 2.96
N LYS A 145 1.66 22.36 2.20
CA LYS A 145 1.94 23.80 2.18
C LYS A 145 0.69 24.61 1.81
N GLU A 146 0.01 24.23 0.72
CA GLU A 146 -1.21 24.92 0.30
C GLU A 146 -2.35 24.80 1.32
N MET A 147 -2.48 23.66 2.00
CA MET A 147 -3.46 23.45 3.08
C MET A 147 -3.20 24.38 4.27
N ASN A 148 -1.93 24.66 4.59
CA ASN A 148 -1.54 25.55 5.68
C ASN A 148 -1.71 27.04 5.32
N GLU A 149 -1.67 27.38 4.02
CA GLU A 149 -1.79 28.76 3.53
C GLU A 149 -3.24 29.16 3.20
N THR A 150 -4.13 28.20 2.96
CA THR A 150 -5.53 28.49 2.62
C THR A 150 -6.41 28.72 3.86
N ASN A 151 -7.24 29.77 3.82
CA ASN A 151 -8.35 29.96 4.74
C ASN A 151 -9.71 29.64 4.10
N ASP A 152 -9.72 29.25 2.82
CA ASP A 152 -10.91 28.87 2.09
C ASP A 152 -11.27 27.39 2.38
N PRO A 153 -12.43 27.11 3.00
CA PRO A 153 -12.87 25.74 3.29
C PRO A 153 -13.10 24.87 2.04
N GLU A 154 -13.52 25.47 0.93
CA GLU A 154 -13.77 24.71 -0.31
C GLU A 154 -12.44 24.24 -0.89
N LYS A 155 -11.47 25.16 -1.03
CA LYS A 155 -10.10 24.82 -1.43
C LYS A 155 -9.47 23.79 -0.49
N LEU A 156 -9.66 23.92 0.82
CA LEU A 156 -9.13 22.94 1.78
C LEU A 156 -9.70 21.55 1.55
N ASN A 157 -11.01 21.44 1.27
CA ASN A 157 -11.64 20.16 0.96
C ASN A 157 -11.16 19.57 -0.37
N GLU A 158 -10.91 20.40 -1.39
CA GLU A 158 -10.30 19.97 -2.64
C GLU A 158 -8.89 19.40 -2.43
N LEU A 159 -8.05 20.10 -1.66
CA LEU A 159 -6.70 19.63 -1.33
C LEU A 159 -6.72 18.29 -0.56
N LYS A 160 -7.67 18.11 0.37
CA LYS A 160 -7.85 16.83 1.08
C LYS A 160 -8.18 15.69 0.11
N LYS A 161 -9.07 15.94 -0.86
CA LYS A 161 -9.44 14.96 -1.89
C LYS A 161 -8.28 14.67 -2.82
N ASP A 162 -7.58 15.70 -3.31
CA ASP A 162 -6.41 15.57 -4.18
C ASP A 162 -5.31 14.73 -3.50
N MET A 163 -5.07 14.93 -2.20
CA MET A 163 -4.15 14.10 -1.44
C MET A 163 -4.65 12.64 -1.35
N ALA A 164 -5.92 12.45 -1.00
CA ALA A 164 -6.52 11.14 -0.83
C ALA A 164 -6.58 10.30 -2.13
N GLU A 165 -6.61 10.94 -3.30
CA GLU A 165 -6.52 10.26 -4.60
C GLU A 165 -5.22 9.47 -4.78
N ASN A 166 -4.15 9.85 -4.07
CA ASN A 166 -2.89 9.11 -4.08
C ASN A 166 -2.88 7.90 -3.11
N GLY A 167 -4.02 7.63 -2.46
CA GLY A 167 -4.27 6.41 -1.70
C GLY A 167 -3.34 6.21 -0.51
N VAL A 168 -3.05 4.95 -0.18
CA VAL A 168 -2.27 4.58 1.00
C VAL A 168 -0.79 4.94 0.90
N LEU A 169 -0.33 5.28 -0.31
CA LEU A 169 1.06 5.64 -0.55
C LEU A 169 1.43 7.00 0.04
N VAL A 170 0.45 7.87 0.35
CA VAL A 170 0.74 9.15 1.03
C VAL A 170 1.00 9.00 2.52
N LEU A 171 0.56 7.89 3.12
CA LEU A 171 0.57 7.72 4.58
C LEU A 171 1.98 7.93 5.17
N PRO A 172 3.06 7.36 4.61
CA PRO A 172 4.40 7.57 5.16
C PRO A 172 4.86 9.03 5.26
N PHE A 173 4.24 9.95 4.52
CA PHE A 173 4.56 11.37 4.53
C PHE A 173 3.71 12.20 5.52
N ILE A 174 2.53 11.70 5.93
CA ILE A 174 1.57 12.49 6.72
C ILE A 174 1.34 11.96 8.14
N LEU A 175 1.79 10.73 8.44
CA LEU A 175 1.51 10.08 9.73
C LEU A 175 2.11 10.81 10.93
N GLU A 176 3.31 11.38 10.81
CA GLU A 176 3.93 12.13 11.92
C GLU A 176 3.15 13.41 12.25
N ASP A 177 2.74 14.17 11.24
CA ASP A 177 1.91 15.37 11.45
C ASP A 177 0.56 15.02 12.10
N ILE A 178 -0.01 13.85 11.79
CA ILE A 178 -1.23 13.35 12.45
C ILE A 178 -0.95 13.01 13.92
N LYS A 179 0.20 12.37 14.24
CA LYS A 179 0.60 12.11 15.65
C LYS A 179 0.72 13.41 16.46
N ASP A 180 1.13 14.49 15.82
CA ASP A 180 1.23 15.82 16.42
C ASP A 180 -0.13 16.52 16.56
N GLY A 181 -1.14 16.02 15.85
CA GLY A 181 -2.54 16.44 15.96
C GLY A 181 -3.04 17.29 14.80
N ASN A 182 -2.45 17.14 13.60
CA ASN A 182 -2.97 17.78 12.39
C ASN A 182 -4.29 17.11 11.94
N GLU A 183 -5.41 17.72 12.32
CA GLU A 183 -6.76 17.20 12.03
C GLU A 183 -7.06 17.15 10.52
N ASN A 184 -6.51 18.09 9.73
CA ASN A 184 -6.75 18.11 8.31
C ASN A 184 -6.14 16.90 7.59
N LEU A 185 -5.00 16.41 8.06
CA LEU A 185 -4.36 15.20 7.54
C LEU A 185 -5.03 13.92 8.08
N ALA A 186 -5.55 13.96 9.31
CA ALA A 186 -6.38 12.88 9.84
C ALA A 186 -7.63 12.65 8.97
N ASP A 187 -8.26 13.73 8.48
CA ASP A 187 -9.37 13.65 7.53
C ASP A 187 -8.96 12.99 6.21
N VAL A 188 -7.76 13.26 5.70
CA VAL A 188 -7.25 12.60 4.48
C VAL A 188 -7.20 11.08 4.68
N VAL A 189 -6.70 10.61 5.82
CA VAL A 189 -6.70 9.17 6.13
C VAL A 189 -8.13 8.62 6.15
N ARG A 190 -9.07 9.32 6.79
CA ARG A 190 -10.47 8.90 6.80
C ARG A 190 -11.04 8.80 5.38
N ILE A 191 -10.70 9.73 4.48
CA ILE A 191 -11.15 9.70 3.07
C ILE A 191 -10.53 8.52 2.31
N ILE A 192 -9.23 8.27 2.47
CA ILE A 192 -8.54 7.14 1.80
C ILE A 192 -9.25 5.82 2.12
N PHE A 193 -9.59 5.61 3.39
CA PHE A 193 -10.17 4.35 3.84
C PHE A 193 -11.71 4.34 3.89
N SER A 194 -12.37 5.44 3.51
CA SER A 194 -13.82 5.45 3.37
C SER A 194 -14.26 4.80 2.05
N SER A 195 -15.52 4.39 2.01
CA SER A 195 -16.18 3.92 0.78
C SER A 195 -16.42 5.04 -0.24
N GLU A 196 -16.10 6.30 0.10
CA GLU A 196 -16.33 7.50 -0.71
C GLU A 196 -15.11 7.94 -1.52
N SER A 197 -14.01 7.19 -1.49
CA SER A 197 -12.88 7.48 -2.38
C SER A 197 -13.32 7.36 -3.85
N ARG A 198 -12.89 8.29 -4.72
CA ARG A 198 -13.12 8.22 -6.18
C ARG A 198 -12.66 6.90 -6.80
N PHE A 199 -11.70 6.24 -6.15
CA PHE A 199 -11.29 4.88 -6.45
C PHE A 199 -12.48 3.88 -6.46
N CYS A 200 -13.36 3.94 -5.47
CA CYS A 200 -14.58 3.15 -5.41
C CYS A 200 -15.56 3.46 -6.55
N GLU A 201 -15.54 4.69 -7.08
CA GLU A 201 -16.39 5.10 -8.21
C GLU A 201 -15.83 4.57 -9.53
N GLY A 202 -14.52 4.72 -9.76
CA GLY A 202 -13.84 4.20 -10.96
C GLY A 202 -14.00 2.69 -11.12
N LEU A 203 -13.86 1.92 -10.03
CA LEU A 203 -14.10 0.48 -10.06
C LEU A 203 -15.55 0.10 -10.39
N LYS A 204 -16.52 0.88 -9.91
CA LYS A 204 -17.94 0.67 -10.25
C LYS A 204 -18.19 0.95 -11.73
N GLU A 205 -17.51 1.94 -12.31
CA GLU A 205 -17.61 2.24 -13.74
C GLU A 205 -16.98 1.13 -14.60
N VAL A 206 -15.81 0.63 -14.22
CA VAL A 206 -15.19 -0.55 -14.86
C VAL A 206 -16.11 -1.77 -14.76
N GLY A 207 -16.72 -2.02 -13.59
CA GLY A 207 -17.70 -3.08 -13.40
C GLY A 207 -18.93 -2.95 -14.33
N LYS A 208 -19.46 -1.74 -14.49
CA LYS A 208 -20.60 -1.44 -15.37
C LYS A 208 -20.29 -1.64 -16.85
N LEU A 209 -19.10 -1.25 -17.30
CA LEU A 209 -18.67 -1.43 -18.70
C LEU A 209 -18.62 -2.90 -19.13
N HIS A 210 -18.46 -3.82 -18.17
CA HIS A 210 -18.39 -5.25 -18.43
C HIS A 210 -19.70 -6.03 -18.20
N GLY A 211 -20.80 -5.34 -17.85
CA GLY A 211 -22.15 -5.93 -17.82
C GLY A 211 -22.40 -7.03 -16.79
N ASP A 212 -21.52 -7.20 -15.80
CA ASP A 212 -21.55 -8.32 -14.85
C ASP A 212 -21.73 -7.83 -13.40
N ASN A 213 -22.87 -8.19 -12.79
CA ASN A 213 -23.18 -7.97 -11.36
C ASN A 213 -22.17 -8.61 -10.38
N TYR A 214 -21.31 -9.51 -10.87
CA TYR A 214 -20.29 -10.20 -10.07
C TYR A 214 -19.28 -9.24 -9.43
N TYR A 215 -19.02 -8.10 -10.07
CA TYR A 215 -18.12 -7.10 -9.52
C TYR A 215 -18.70 -6.43 -8.28
N GLU A 216 -20.01 -6.18 -8.22
CA GLU A 216 -20.61 -5.43 -7.11
C GLU A 216 -20.51 -6.20 -5.78
N GLU A 217 -20.81 -7.50 -5.73
CA GLU A 217 -20.79 -8.27 -4.48
C GLU A 217 -19.37 -8.45 -3.91
N ASN A 218 -18.36 -8.70 -4.75
CA ASN A 218 -16.99 -8.90 -4.29
C ASN A 218 -16.27 -7.58 -4.00
N ILE A 219 -16.57 -6.52 -4.76
CA ILE A 219 -16.05 -5.17 -4.48
C ILE A 219 -16.54 -4.71 -3.11
N GLN A 220 -17.79 -4.97 -2.70
CA GLN A 220 -18.28 -4.52 -1.39
C GLN A 220 -17.46 -5.10 -0.21
N ASN A 221 -17.00 -6.36 -0.33
CA ASN A 221 -16.12 -6.94 0.69
C ASN A 221 -14.73 -6.30 0.69
N ILE A 222 -14.19 -6.01 -0.50
CA ILE A 222 -12.89 -5.32 -0.68
C ILE A 222 -12.95 -3.86 -0.22
N LEU A 223 -14.10 -3.21 -0.41
CA LEU A 223 -14.37 -1.83 0.00
C LEU A 223 -14.84 -1.71 1.45
N SER A 224 -14.75 -2.80 2.24
CA SER A 224 -15.10 -2.73 3.65
C SER A 224 -14.30 -1.61 4.33
N VAL A 225 -15.04 -0.75 5.04
CA VAL A 225 -14.45 0.39 5.74
C VAL A 225 -13.58 -0.15 6.86
N ASP A 226 -12.34 0.31 6.96
CA ASP A 226 -11.47 -0.02 8.09
C ASP A 226 -12.01 0.66 9.36
N THR A 227 -12.81 -0.08 10.11
CA THR A 227 -13.44 0.38 11.35
C THR A 227 -12.43 0.63 12.49
N SER A 228 -11.16 0.28 12.31
CA SER A 228 -10.11 0.58 13.30
C SER A 228 -9.65 2.04 13.26
N ILE A 229 -9.97 2.77 12.20
CA ILE A 229 -9.55 4.16 12.01
C ILE A 229 -10.31 5.07 12.99
N PRO A 230 -9.62 5.94 13.73
CA PRO A 230 -10.28 6.89 14.63
C PRO A 230 -11.24 7.82 13.88
N THR A 231 -12.51 7.82 14.29
CA THR A 231 -13.56 8.69 13.74
C THR A 231 -13.56 10.08 14.37
N ASP A 232 -12.84 10.27 15.47
CA ASP A 232 -12.65 11.55 16.17
C ASP A 232 -11.18 12.02 16.09
N ASN A 233 -10.89 13.17 16.72
CA ASN A 233 -9.56 13.77 16.75
C ASN A 233 -8.81 13.43 18.06
N ASP A 234 -9.13 12.29 18.68
CA ASP A 234 -8.43 11.82 19.88
C ASP A 234 -6.98 11.43 19.53
N LYS A 235 -6.02 12.22 20.04
CA LYS A 235 -4.59 12.04 19.75
C LYS A 235 -4.06 10.68 20.18
N ASP A 236 -4.56 10.10 21.27
CA ASP A 236 -4.07 8.82 21.78
C ASP A 236 -4.60 7.66 20.93
N LYS A 237 -5.85 7.76 20.43
CA LYS A 237 -6.38 6.80 19.45
C LYS A 237 -5.60 6.84 18.14
N TRP A 238 -5.30 8.04 17.64
CA TRP A 238 -4.47 8.20 16.44
C TRP A 238 -3.07 7.64 16.64
N LYS A 239 -2.36 7.99 17.72
CA LYS A 239 -1.03 7.43 18.00
C LYS A 239 -1.04 5.91 18.07
N LYS A 240 -2.04 5.32 18.73
CA LYS A 240 -2.20 3.86 18.79
C LYS A 240 -2.41 3.26 17.40
N TRP A 241 -3.39 3.77 16.64
CA TRP A 241 -3.69 3.29 15.29
C TRP A 241 -2.48 3.40 14.37
N ILE A 242 -1.77 4.52 14.40
CA ILE A 242 -0.57 4.73 13.57
C ILE A 242 0.54 3.75 13.95
N ASN A 243 0.80 3.53 15.24
CA ASN A 243 1.81 2.55 15.66
C ASN A 243 1.45 1.13 15.20
N ASP A 244 0.17 0.75 15.31
CA ASP A 244 -0.31 -0.55 14.83
C ASP A 244 -0.21 -0.66 13.30
N PHE A 245 -0.55 0.42 12.58
CA PHE A 245 -0.43 0.53 11.12
C PHE A 245 1.02 0.42 10.67
N GLU A 246 1.93 1.21 11.25
CA GLU A 246 3.36 1.22 10.89
C GLU A 246 3.99 -0.15 11.13
N LYS A 247 3.68 -0.81 12.26
CA LYS A 247 4.17 -2.15 12.56
C LYS A 247 3.73 -3.19 11.53
N LYS A 248 2.49 -3.11 11.06
CA LYS A 248 1.98 -4.02 10.01
C LYS A 248 2.55 -3.71 8.63
N ASN A 249 2.94 -2.45 8.39
CA ASN A 249 3.23 -1.92 7.07
C ASN A 249 4.65 -1.35 6.93
N GLU A 250 5.62 -1.86 7.71
CA GLU A 250 7.00 -1.37 7.68
C GLU A 250 7.60 -1.38 6.27
N LYS A 251 7.18 -2.32 5.42
CA LYS A 251 7.62 -2.43 4.03
C LYS A 251 7.07 -1.35 3.09
N ILE A 252 5.93 -0.72 3.37
CA ILE A 252 5.44 0.41 2.55
C ILE A 252 6.46 1.55 2.58
N LYS A 253 7.12 1.79 3.73
CA LYS A 253 8.20 2.78 3.83
C LYS A 253 9.40 2.43 2.94
N SER A 254 9.60 1.15 2.61
CA SER A 254 10.66 0.71 1.70
C SER A 254 10.29 0.91 0.22
N LEU A 255 9.00 0.86 -0.13
CA LEU A 255 8.51 1.07 -1.50
C LEU A 255 8.71 2.49 -2.03
N LEU A 256 8.78 3.47 -1.13
CA LEU A 256 8.97 4.89 -1.46
C LEU A 256 10.44 5.31 -1.44
N LYS A 257 11.36 4.39 -1.11
CA LYS A 257 12.81 4.64 -1.02
C LYS A 257 13.60 4.03 -2.19
N GLN A 258 12.94 3.37 -3.13
CA GLN A 258 13.52 2.75 -4.33
C GLN A 258 13.22 3.60 -5.55
#